data_AF-A0A328CBK9-F1
#
_entry.id   AF-A0A328CBK9-F1
#
_cell.length_a   1.000
_cell.length_b   1.000
_cell.length_c   1.000
_cell.angle_alpha   90.00
_cell.angle_beta   90.00
_cell.angle_gamma   90.00
#
_symmetry.space_group_name_H-M   'P 1'
#
loop_
_entity.id
_entity.type
_entity.pdbx_description
1 polymer ?
#
loop_
_entity_poly.entity_id
_entity_poly.type
_entity_poly.pdbx_seq_one_letter_code
_entity_poly.pdbx_strand_id
1 'polypeptide(L)'
;MNFELSFVFLLTLIALVLFVTERMRVDLVALLTMAALLPTGIITPAEGLSGFSNEATVTIAAMFVLSRALHRTGALKHIATHLGRLYAYNERLATATMMIGVAAMSAFINNVAVVAIMLPVLLGVCRANNLSPSRVMMPLSFAAIFGGTCTLVGTSTNILISGLLTDLNQARIGMFETTVVGLAFLVVGTVYMLTIGRALLPQRDNPDYQRPGSETQPYLTELQFGSEHPDIGKPASLFVAGSEARLLAMIRKEVPLELDEDPLLRADDILRISAPAAVMRDLLDTPGITSLADPQPEPDDQPPMELLEVVIAPDASVVGRTLGESRFARYHPARVLALRRAADTVVEHLLDVPIQGGDVLLIQALPSQIPLLQESPDFIVVSEIGLWEFKHIYTLPVLAALIAVVSLAAFGVAPIVTLASAAAVLVVLLGVISIEEAYEAIDWQVIFLLGGLIPLGIALQKTGGVALLSNATLSLFGDFGPWVLLGAFYLITTVMTAIISNQATAVLITPVAVSAALSLGVDPRPFIFAIVYGASASFASPVGYHTNVMIYSAGGYRYMDFVRVGVPLSLLFLIIALVLIPWYWPL
;
A
#
# COMPACT_ATOMS: atom_id res chain seq x y z
N MET A 1 10.22 -44.62 -15.25
CA MET A 1 9.53 -43.53 -14.53
C MET A 1 8.15 -44.06 -14.16
N ASN A 2 7.80 -44.13 -12.87
CA ASN A 2 6.49 -44.63 -12.43
C ASN A 2 5.38 -43.65 -12.85
N PHE A 3 4.14 -44.13 -13.02
CA PHE A 3 3.01 -43.28 -13.42
C PHE A 3 2.81 -42.09 -12.48
N GLU A 4 2.83 -42.35 -11.16
CA GLU A 4 2.69 -41.32 -10.13
C GLU A 4 3.75 -40.22 -10.26
N LEU A 5 5.00 -40.62 -10.49
CA LEU A 5 6.13 -39.72 -10.66
C LEU A 5 5.98 -38.85 -11.92
N SER A 6 5.65 -39.48 -13.06
CA SER A 6 5.42 -38.76 -14.32
C SER A 6 4.26 -37.77 -14.20
N PHE A 7 3.18 -38.15 -13.50
CA PHE A 7 2.03 -37.29 -13.25
C PHE A 7 2.40 -36.08 -12.40
N VAL A 8 3.08 -36.28 -11.27
CA VAL A 8 3.49 -35.18 -10.38
C VAL A 8 4.45 -34.23 -11.09
N PHE A 9 5.39 -34.73 -11.89
CA PHE A 9 6.28 -33.89 -12.70
C PHE A 9 5.52 -33.09 -13.76
N LEU A 10 4.60 -33.73 -14.49
CA LEU A 10 3.78 -33.04 -15.48
C LEU A 10 2.93 -31.94 -14.83
N LEU A 11 2.30 -32.25 -13.69
CA LEU A 11 1.50 -31.30 -12.92
C LEU A 11 2.36 -30.14 -12.42
N THR A 12 3.56 -30.43 -11.91
CA THR A 12 4.52 -29.40 -11.46
C THR A 12 4.93 -28.51 -12.63
N LEU A 13 5.21 -29.08 -13.80
CA LEU A 13 5.57 -28.32 -15.00
C LEU A 13 4.41 -27.44 -15.49
N ILE A 14 3.17 -27.96 -15.48
CA ILE A 14 1.98 -27.18 -15.82
C ILE A 14 1.79 -26.03 -14.83
N ALA A 15 1.92 -26.29 -13.53
CA ALA A 15 1.84 -25.27 -12.49
C ALA A 15 2.91 -24.20 -12.68
N LEU A 16 4.16 -24.62 -12.95
CA LEU A 16 5.30 -23.75 -13.25
C LEU A 16 4.98 -22.81 -14.43
N VAL A 17 4.46 -23.36 -15.53
CA VAL A 17 4.09 -22.58 -16.72
C VAL A 17 2.93 -21.62 -16.41
N LEU A 18 1.92 -22.05 -15.65
CA LEU A 18 0.80 -21.19 -15.28
C LEU A 18 1.22 -20.06 -14.34
N PHE A 19 2.12 -20.32 -13.38
CA PHE A 19 2.72 -19.28 -12.54
C PHE A 19 3.52 -18.28 -13.37
N VAL A 20 4.32 -18.75 -14.32
CA VAL A 20 5.16 -17.88 -15.15
C VAL A 20 4.35 -17.05 -16.14
N THR A 21 3.29 -17.64 -16.71
CA THR A 21 2.45 -16.93 -17.69
C THR A 21 1.46 -15.97 -17.05
N GLU A 22 1.25 -16.03 -15.73
CA GLU A 22 0.28 -15.24 -14.96
C GLU A 22 -1.13 -15.17 -15.58
N ARG A 23 -1.49 -16.13 -16.46
CA ARG A 23 -2.83 -16.17 -17.09
C ARG A 23 -3.95 -16.47 -16.09
N MET A 24 -3.57 -17.04 -14.96
CA MET A 24 -4.46 -17.38 -13.86
C MET A 24 -3.83 -16.86 -12.57
N ARG A 25 -4.68 -16.48 -11.61
CA ARG A 25 -4.22 -16.09 -10.29
C ARG A 25 -3.46 -17.25 -9.64
N VAL A 26 -2.38 -16.93 -8.90
CA VAL A 26 -1.46 -17.93 -8.35
C VAL A 26 -2.12 -18.83 -7.29
N ASP A 27 -3.07 -18.31 -6.52
CA ASP A 27 -3.90 -19.07 -5.59
C ASP A 27 -4.76 -20.11 -6.32
N LEU A 28 -5.35 -19.74 -7.45
CA LEU A 28 -6.14 -20.65 -8.26
C LEU A 28 -5.29 -21.77 -8.86
N VAL A 29 -4.07 -21.47 -9.31
CA VAL A 29 -3.14 -22.50 -9.79
C VAL A 29 -2.79 -23.48 -8.68
N ALA A 30 -2.51 -22.99 -7.46
CA ALA A 30 -2.26 -23.84 -6.30
C ALA A 30 -3.46 -24.74 -5.95
N LEU A 31 -4.67 -24.18 -5.93
CA LEU A 31 -5.89 -24.94 -5.70
C LEU A 31 -6.15 -25.99 -6.77
N LEU A 32 -5.88 -25.68 -8.04
CA LEU A 32 -5.97 -26.64 -9.14
C LEU A 32 -4.94 -27.76 -9.01
N THR A 33 -3.72 -27.45 -8.56
CA THR A 33 -2.71 -28.50 -8.30
C THR A 33 -3.16 -29.45 -7.17
N MET A 34 -3.68 -28.91 -6.07
CA MET A 34 -4.23 -29.70 -4.99
C MET A 34 -5.43 -30.54 -5.46
N ALA A 35 -6.37 -29.94 -6.18
CA ALA A 35 -7.55 -30.60 -6.71
C ALA A 35 -7.22 -31.69 -7.74
N ALA A 36 -6.13 -31.53 -8.50
CA ALA A 36 -5.64 -32.54 -9.43
C ALA A 36 -4.93 -33.71 -8.72
N LEU A 37 -4.27 -33.46 -7.58
CA LEU A 37 -3.58 -34.50 -6.81
C LEU A 37 -4.53 -35.38 -5.99
N LEU A 38 -5.56 -34.80 -5.37
CA LEU A 38 -6.47 -35.52 -4.48
C LEU A 38 -7.10 -36.79 -5.10
N PRO A 39 -7.60 -36.78 -6.36
CA PRO A 39 -8.19 -37.97 -6.98
C PRO A 39 -7.18 -39.07 -7.31
N THR A 40 -5.88 -38.76 -7.37
CA THR A 40 -4.85 -39.74 -7.77
C THR A 40 -4.51 -40.74 -6.67
N GLY A 41 -4.86 -40.46 -5.42
CA GLY A 41 -4.48 -41.28 -4.27
C GLY A 41 -2.99 -41.20 -3.89
N ILE A 42 -2.17 -40.42 -4.60
CA ILE A 42 -0.75 -40.17 -4.25
C ILE A 42 -0.65 -39.50 -2.88
N ILE A 43 -1.60 -38.62 -2.59
CA ILE A 43 -1.79 -37.97 -1.29
C ILE A 43 -3.15 -38.34 -0.71
N THR A 44 -3.23 -38.44 0.60
CA THR A 44 -4.49 -38.62 1.33
C THR A 44 -5.28 -37.29 1.38
N PRO A 45 -6.60 -37.32 1.64
CA PRO A 45 -7.36 -36.09 1.85
C PRO A 45 -6.81 -35.20 2.98
N ALA A 46 -6.29 -35.82 4.06
CA ALA A 46 -5.67 -35.11 5.16
C ALA A 46 -4.37 -34.40 4.71
N GLU A 47 -3.54 -35.05 3.90
CA GLU A 47 -2.34 -34.45 3.32
C GLU A 47 -2.70 -33.35 2.31
N GLY A 48 -3.75 -33.54 1.52
CA GLY A 48 -4.26 -32.52 0.60
C GLY A 48 -4.76 -31.25 1.30
N LEU A 49 -5.32 -31.37 2.50
CA LEU A 49 -5.79 -30.22 3.28
C LEU A 49 -4.76 -29.70 4.30
N SER A 50 -3.63 -30.39 4.46
CA SER A 50 -2.62 -30.09 5.48
C SER A 50 -2.02 -28.69 5.35
N GLY A 51 -2.03 -28.11 4.14
CA GLY A 51 -1.53 -26.76 3.92
C GLY A 51 -2.33 -25.66 4.63
N PHE A 52 -3.63 -25.89 4.87
CA PHE A 52 -4.49 -24.92 5.56
C PHE A 52 -4.30 -24.94 7.09
N SER A 53 -3.87 -26.08 7.65
CA SER A 53 -3.50 -26.20 9.07
C SER A 53 -2.00 -26.00 9.30
N ASN A 54 -1.23 -25.68 8.26
CA ASN A 54 0.19 -25.41 8.37
C ASN A 54 0.44 -24.16 9.22
N GLU A 55 1.43 -24.28 10.11
CA GLU A 55 1.80 -23.24 11.05
C GLU A 55 2.15 -21.90 10.40
N ALA A 56 2.82 -21.92 9.24
CA ALA A 56 3.18 -20.70 8.51
C ALA A 56 1.94 -20.01 7.95
N THR A 57 0.98 -20.77 7.40
CA THR A 57 -0.30 -20.26 6.90
C THR A 57 -1.06 -19.52 8.01
N VAL A 58 -1.16 -20.14 9.20
CA VAL A 58 -1.85 -19.55 10.36
C VAL A 58 -1.09 -18.32 10.89
N THR A 59 0.25 -18.38 10.91
CA THR A 59 1.10 -17.25 11.34
C THR A 59 0.91 -16.04 10.45
N ILE A 60 0.86 -16.23 9.12
CA ILE A 60 0.64 -15.15 8.15
C ILE A 60 -0.73 -14.50 8.36
N ALA A 61 -1.79 -15.30 8.53
CA ALA A 61 -3.12 -14.78 8.81
C ALA A 61 -3.13 -13.91 10.09
N ALA A 62 -2.51 -14.39 11.17
CA ALA A 62 -2.40 -13.63 12.42
C ALA A 62 -1.58 -12.34 12.26
N MET A 63 -0.49 -12.38 11.49
CA MET A 63 0.33 -11.20 11.19
C MET A 63 -0.41 -10.15 10.36
N PHE A 64 -1.27 -10.57 9.42
CA PHE A 64 -2.13 -9.63 8.69
C PHE A 64 -3.07 -8.87 9.62
N VAL A 65 -3.69 -9.56 10.57
CA VAL A 65 -4.57 -8.96 11.58
C VAL A 65 -3.79 -7.96 12.45
N LEU A 66 -2.62 -8.33 12.95
CA LEU A 66 -1.77 -7.42 13.75
C LEU A 66 -1.28 -6.23 12.94
N SER A 67 -0.94 -6.42 11.66
CA SER A 67 -0.57 -5.33 10.76
C SER A 67 -1.73 -4.34 10.59
N ARG A 68 -2.97 -4.83 10.35
CA ARG A 68 -4.17 -3.99 10.25
C ARG A 68 -4.43 -3.20 11.53
N ALA A 69 -4.28 -3.84 12.68
CA ALA A 69 -4.43 -3.17 13.96
C ALA A 69 -3.45 -2.04 14.16
N LEU A 70 -2.18 -2.25 13.80
CA LEU A 70 -1.19 -1.19 13.88
C LEU A 70 -1.55 -0.01 12.97
N HIS A 71 -2.08 -0.26 11.77
CA HIS A 71 -2.53 0.81 10.87
C HIS A 71 -3.65 1.68 11.49
N ARG A 72 -4.60 1.07 12.21
CA ARG A 72 -5.72 1.78 12.85
C ARG A 72 -5.33 2.70 14.01
N THR A 73 -4.14 2.52 14.59
CA THR A 73 -3.66 3.34 15.73
C THR A 73 -3.14 4.72 15.33
N GLY A 74 -2.85 4.95 14.04
CA GLY A 74 -2.30 6.23 13.57
C GLY A 74 -0.90 6.55 14.12
N ALA A 75 -0.18 5.56 14.64
CA ALA A 75 1.19 5.68 15.14
C ALA A 75 2.13 6.37 14.14
N LEU A 76 1.84 6.22 12.85
CA LEU A 76 2.65 6.71 11.74
C LEU A 76 2.46 8.23 11.44
N LYS A 77 1.40 8.88 11.95
CA LYS A 77 1.14 10.31 11.69
C LYS A 77 2.17 11.25 12.33
N HIS A 78 2.75 10.86 13.46
CA HIS A 78 3.77 11.67 14.16
C HIS A 78 5.10 11.74 13.39
N ILE A 79 5.37 10.76 12.52
CA ILE A 79 6.59 10.72 11.71
C ILE A 79 6.54 11.82 10.62
N ALA A 80 5.35 12.13 10.09
CA ALA A 80 5.13 13.09 9.00
C ALA A 80 5.60 14.52 9.30
N THR A 81 5.23 15.06 10.46
CA THR A 81 5.48 16.46 10.83
C THR A 81 6.95 16.72 11.14
N HIS A 82 7.63 15.76 11.76
CA HIS A 82 9.07 15.84 12.00
C HIS A 82 9.87 15.74 10.71
N LEU A 83 9.46 14.86 9.79
CA LEU A 83 10.16 14.65 8.52
C LEU A 83 10.07 15.88 7.62
N GLY A 84 8.93 16.59 7.60
CA GLY A 84 8.76 17.84 6.84
C GLY A 84 9.77 18.93 7.21
N ARG A 85 10.05 19.13 8.50
CA ARG A 85 11.05 20.11 8.97
C ARG A 85 12.49 19.71 8.63
N LEU A 86 12.77 18.40 8.64
CA LEU A 86 14.09 17.87 8.27
C LEU A 86 14.38 18.06 6.78
N TYR A 87 13.39 17.87 5.91
CA TYR A 87 13.54 18.08 4.47
C TYR A 87 13.84 19.54 4.11
N ALA A 88 13.29 20.51 4.85
CA ALA A 88 13.60 21.93 4.69
C ALA A 88 15.05 22.28 5.06
N TYR A 89 15.66 21.54 6.00
CA TYR A 89 17.04 21.79 6.46
C TYR A 89 18.09 21.04 5.63
N ASN A 90 17.89 19.74 5.41
CA ASN A 90 18.85 18.90 4.68
C ASN A 90 18.17 17.67 4.06
N GLU A 91 17.97 17.71 2.74
CA GLU A 91 17.35 16.65 1.94
C GLU A 91 18.04 15.27 2.09
N ARG A 92 19.38 15.23 2.24
CA ARG A 92 20.12 13.96 2.41
C ARG A 92 19.85 13.33 3.77
N LEU A 93 19.93 14.14 4.82
CA LEU A 93 19.65 13.68 6.18
C LEU A 93 18.19 13.26 6.31
N ALA A 94 17.27 14.01 5.70
CA ALA A 94 15.85 13.69 5.71
C ALA A 94 15.55 12.39 4.96
N THR A 95 16.16 12.18 3.79
CA THR A 95 16.01 10.92 3.04
C THR A 95 16.62 9.74 3.80
N ALA A 96 17.80 9.89 4.41
CA ALA A 96 18.41 8.84 5.22
C ALA A 96 17.51 8.49 6.44
N THR A 97 17.02 9.49 7.14
CA THR A 97 16.13 9.33 8.30
C THR A 97 14.82 8.65 7.91
N MET A 98 14.24 9.06 6.77
CA MET A 98 13.05 8.45 6.19
C MET A 98 13.29 6.99 5.87
N MET A 99 14.38 6.67 5.16
CA MET A 99 14.69 5.28 4.79
C MET A 99 14.91 4.40 6.01
N ILE A 100 15.64 4.88 7.03
CA ILE A 100 15.87 4.12 8.27
C ILE A 100 14.55 3.91 9.03
N GLY A 101 13.71 4.95 9.15
CA GLY A 101 12.41 4.84 9.82
C GLY A 101 11.46 3.89 9.09
N VAL A 102 11.38 3.99 7.77
CA VAL A 102 10.58 3.09 6.93
C VAL A 102 11.10 1.66 7.02
N ALA A 103 12.41 1.44 6.92
CA ALA A 103 12.98 0.12 7.03
C ALA A 103 12.73 -0.51 8.40
N ALA A 104 12.85 0.27 9.49
CA ALA A 104 12.55 -0.21 10.83
C ALA A 104 11.07 -0.61 10.99
N MET A 105 10.15 0.16 10.41
CA MET A 105 8.73 -0.20 10.37
C MET A 105 8.49 -1.47 9.53
N SER A 106 9.06 -1.51 8.32
CA SER A 106 8.93 -2.65 7.40
C SER A 106 9.56 -3.93 7.91
N ALA A 107 10.51 -3.85 8.84
CA ALA A 107 11.07 -5.03 9.50
C ALA A 107 10.05 -5.76 10.38
N PHE A 108 8.91 -5.17 10.72
CA PHE A 108 7.89 -5.79 11.57
C PHE A 108 6.47 -5.67 11.02
N ILE A 109 6.29 -4.97 9.90
CA ILE A 109 5.01 -4.65 9.29
C ILE A 109 5.12 -4.97 7.81
N ASN A 110 4.02 -5.38 7.18
CA ASN A 110 4.00 -5.61 5.74
C ASN A 110 4.43 -4.36 4.96
N ASN A 111 5.45 -4.54 4.10
CA ASN A 111 6.00 -3.52 3.21
C ASN A 111 4.94 -2.71 2.46
N VAL A 112 3.88 -3.36 1.96
CA VAL A 112 2.80 -2.71 1.20
C VAL A 112 2.12 -1.64 2.05
N ALA A 113 1.82 -1.96 3.29
CA ALA A 113 1.07 -1.04 4.12
C ALA A 113 1.91 0.12 4.66
N VAL A 114 3.19 -0.14 4.97
CA VAL A 114 4.13 0.94 5.33
C VAL A 114 4.21 1.95 4.19
N VAL A 115 4.36 1.48 2.95
CA VAL A 115 4.41 2.38 1.78
C VAL A 115 3.08 3.08 1.58
N ALA A 116 1.94 2.38 1.66
CA ALA A 116 0.62 2.99 1.49
C ALA A 116 0.34 4.13 2.48
N ILE A 117 0.80 4.02 3.73
CA ILE A 117 0.65 5.06 4.76
C ILE A 117 1.63 6.21 4.55
N MET A 118 2.89 5.88 4.21
CA MET A 118 3.93 6.88 4.04
C MET A 118 3.82 7.65 2.72
N LEU A 119 3.17 7.08 1.70
CA LEU A 119 2.98 7.70 0.40
C LEU A 119 2.26 9.05 0.50
N PRO A 120 1.03 9.18 1.03
CA PRO A 120 0.34 10.48 1.14
C PRO A 120 1.10 11.46 2.03
N VAL A 121 1.71 10.97 3.12
CA VAL A 121 2.55 11.77 4.02
C VAL A 121 3.73 12.41 3.27
N LEU A 122 4.47 11.61 2.50
CA LEU A 122 5.64 12.08 1.77
C LEU A 122 5.27 12.95 0.58
N LEU A 123 4.12 12.72 -0.05
CA LEU A 123 3.58 13.63 -1.06
C LEU A 123 3.26 15.01 -0.46
N GLY A 124 2.65 15.06 0.73
CA GLY A 124 2.44 16.31 1.48
C GLY A 124 3.76 17.02 1.80
N VAL A 125 4.77 16.28 2.27
CA VAL A 125 6.13 16.83 2.53
C VAL A 125 6.78 17.36 1.25
N CYS A 126 6.64 16.64 0.13
CA CYS A 126 7.16 17.07 -1.17
C CYS A 126 6.53 18.40 -1.60
N ARG A 127 5.20 18.54 -1.47
CA ARG A 127 4.47 19.79 -1.78
C ARG A 127 4.92 20.94 -0.89
N ALA A 128 4.97 20.73 0.42
CA ALA A 128 5.36 21.77 1.38
C ALA A 128 6.80 22.29 1.19
N ASN A 129 7.69 21.49 0.58
CA ASN A 129 9.09 21.81 0.38
C ASN A 129 9.48 22.03 -1.10
N ASN A 130 8.52 22.07 -2.02
CA ASN A 130 8.77 22.13 -3.47
C ASN A 130 9.77 21.05 -3.97
N LEU A 131 9.66 19.83 -3.43
CA LEU A 131 10.48 18.69 -3.82
C LEU A 131 9.74 17.84 -4.86
N SER A 132 10.46 17.39 -5.89
CA SER A 132 9.91 16.49 -6.89
C SER A 132 9.63 15.11 -6.26
N PRO A 133 8.40 14.56 -6.32
CA PRO A 133 8.07 13.24 -5.74
C PRO A 133 8.99 12.12 -6.23
N SER A 134 9.41 12.19 -7.49
CA SER A 134 10.39 11.30 -8.13
C SER A 134 11.73 11.16 -7.38
N ARG A 135 12.08 12.08 -6.47
CA ARG A 135 13.28 11.98 -5.62
C ARG A 135 13.07 11.21 -4.32
N VAL A 136 11.82 11.05 -3.87
CA VAL A 136 11.48 10.51 -2.55
C VAL A 136 10.79 9.15 -2.63
N MET A 137 9.99 8.92 -3.68
CA MET A 137 9.13 7.74 -3.77
C MET A 137 9.90 6.43 -3.97
N MET A 138 10.92 6.39 -4.82
CA MET A 138 11.78 5.18 -4.98
C MET A 138 12.60 4.87 -3.71
N PRO A 139 13.27 5.83 -3.05
CA PRO A 139 13.86 5.61 -1.73
C PRO A 139 12.88 5.06 -0.69
N LEU A 140 11.62 5.51 -0.69
CA LEU A 140 10.57 5.00 0.19
C LEU A 140 10.31 3.51 -0.06
N SER A 141 10.02 3.11 -1.30
CA SER A 141 9.74 1.70 -1.62
C SER A 141 10.95 0.82 -1.33
N PHE A 142 12.15 1.27 -1.72
CA PHE A 142 13.37 0.48 -1.52
C PHE A 142 13.71 0.32 -0.05
N ALA A 143 13.51 1.36 0.78
CA ALA A 143 13.64 1.24 2.22
C ALA A 143 12.68 0.22 2.83
N ALA A 144 11.43 0.18 2.36
CA ALA A 144 10.47 -0.83 2.80
C ALA A 144 10.94 -2.24 2.42
N ILE A 145 11.45 -2.43 1.21
CA ILE A 145 12.02 -3.71 0.76
C ILE A 145 13.20 -4.13 1.63
N PHE A 146 14.17 -3.23 1.86
CA PHE A 146 15.34 -3.52 2.70
C PHE A 146 14.94 -3.90 4.13
N GLY A 147 14.05 -3.11 4.73
CA GLY A 147 13.48 -3.39 6.04
C GLY A 147 12.81 -4.76 6.11
N GLY A 148 11.97 -5.06 5.12
CA GLY A 148 11.24 -6.34 5.05
C GLY A 148 12.16 -7.56 4.97
N THR A 149 13.38 -7.41 4.45
CA THR A 149 14.38 -8.48 4.41
C THR A 149 15.12 -8.68 5.73
N CYS A 150 15.00 -7.78 6.71
CA CYS A 150 15.73 -7.85 7.97
C CYS A 150 15.15 -8.85 8.98
N THR A 151 13.89 -9.27 8.82
CA THR A 151 13.27 -10.28 9.71
C THR A 151 12.43 -11.27 8.92
N LEU A 152 12.02 -12.35 9.58
CA LEU A 152 11.07 -13.31 9.02
C LEU A 152 9.71 -12.66 8.71
N VAL A 153 9.23 -11.78 9.58
CA VAL A 153 7.86 -11.21 9.50
C VAL A 153 7.77 -10.01 8.55
N GLY A 154 8.89 -9.35 8.27
CA GLY A 154 8.90 -8.11 7.50
C GLY A 154 8.29 -8.23 6.08
N THR A 155 8.39 -9.40 5.46
CA THR A 155 7.72 -9.65 4.17
C THR A 155 7.02 -11.01 4.13
N SER A 156 5.83 -11.04 3.51
CA SER A 156 5.05 -12.27 3.34
C SER A 156 5.82 -13.35 2.58
N THR A 157 6.74 -12.96 1.70
CA THR A 157 7.62 -13.89 0.97
C THR A 157 8.54 -14.69 1.89
N ASN A 158 9.09 -14.07 2.95
CA ASN A 158 9.98 -14.76 3.89
C ASN A 158 9.22 -15.81 4.69
N ILE A 159 8.02 -15.45 5.16
CA ILE A 159 7.15 -16.37 5.89
C ILE A 159 6.70 -17.51 4.97
N LEU A 160 6.37 -17.21 3.71
CA LEU A 160 6.01 -18.20 2.71
C LEU A 160 7.14 -19.20 2.47
N ILE A 161 8.37 -18.73 2.25
CA ILE A 161 9.54 -19.61 2.07
C ILE A 161 9.72 -20.47 3.32
N SER A 162 9.68 -19.87 4.51
CA SER A 162 9.81 -20.61 5.77
C SER A 162 8.71 -21.65 5.97
N GLY A 163 7.51 -21.43 5.43
CA GLY A 163 6.44 -22.43 5.39
C GLY A 163 6.83 -23.64 4.55
N LEU A 164 7.24 -23.39 3.30
CA LEU A 164 7.68 -24.42 2.36
C LEU A 164 8.84 -25.27 2.88
N LEU A 165 9.75 -24.69 3.68
CA LEU A 165 10.87 -25.43 4.27
C LEU A 165 10.41 -26.61 5.13
N THR A 166 9.28 -26.47 5.83
CA THR A 166 8.74 -27.56 6.68
C THR A 166 8.41 -28.78 5.82
N ASP A 167 7.83 -28.56 4.65
CA ASP A 167 7.42 -29.64 3.73
C ASP A 167 8.63 -30.26 3.02
N LEU A 168 9.69 -29.48 2.85
CA LEU A 168 10.96 -29.94 2.31
C LEU A 168 11.87 -30.60 3.37
N ASN A 169 11.33 -30.88 4.57
CA ASN A 169 12.05 -31.42 5.73
C ASN A 169 13.29 -30.59 6.12
N GLN A 170 13.22 -29.27 5.94
CA GLN A 170 14.24 -28.33 6.34
C GLN A 170 13.81 -27.55 7.59
N ALA A 171 14.78 -27.16 8.41
CA ALA A 171 14.51 -26.30 9.55
C ALA A 171 14.06 -24.92 9.09
N ARG A 172 13.01 -24.39 9.72
CA ARG A 172 12.44 -23.08 9.42
C ARG A 172 13.45 -21.95 9.58
N ILE A 173 13.13 -20.81 8.97
CA ILE A 173 13.90 -19.59 9.10
C ILE A 173 13.63 -19.01 10.50
N GLY A 174 14.68 -18.73 11.26
CA GLY A 174 14.56 -18.06 12.55
C GLY A 174 14.14 -16.60 12.39
N MET A 175 13.51 -16.03 13.42
CA MET A 175 12.96 -14.66 13.39
C MET A 175 13.99 -13.60 12.92
N PHE A 176 15.23 -13.69 13.43
CA PHE A 176 16.32 -12.77 13.15
C PHE A 176 17.45 -13.40 12.33
N GLU A 177 17.20 -14.56 11.75
CA GLU A 177 18.22 -15.26 10.98
C GLU A 177 18.55 -14.50 9.68
N THR A 178 17.58 -13.77 9.12
CA THR A 178 17.80 -12.90 7.95
C THR A 178 18.49 -11.57 8.30
N THR A 179 18.63 -11.22 9.57
CA THR A 179 18.97 -9.86 10.01
C THR A 179 20.37 -9.43 9.61
N VAL A 180 21.37 -10.31 9.69
CA VAL A 180 22.77 -9.94 9.43
C VAL A 180 22.95 -9.47 7.98
N VAL A 181 22.49 -10.26 7.01
CA VAL A 181 22.58 -9.90 5.58
C VAL A 181 21.55 -8.81 5.23
N GLY A 182 20.35 -8.85 5.84
CA GLY A 182 19.33 -7.80 5.64
C GLY A 182 19.79 -6.41 6.09
N LEU A 183 20.49 -6.31 7.22
CA LEU A 183 21.09 -5.05 7.67
C LEU A 183 22.22 -4.58 6.74
N ALA A 184 23.03 -5.50 6.21
CA ALA A 184 24.03 -5.14 5.21
C ALA A 184 23.38 -4.55 3.95
N PHE A 185 22.29 -5.16 3.48
CA PHE A 185 21.49 -4.63 2.36
C PHE A 185 20.85 -3.28 2.67
N LEU A 186 20.33 -3.09 3.89
CA LEU A 186 19.79 -1.81 4.33
C LEU A 186 20.88 -0.73 4.29
N VAL A 187 22.04 -0.98 4.90
CA VAL A 187 23.14 -0.01 4.95
C VAL A 187 23.62 0.31 3.54
N VAL A 188 23.93 -0.71 2.73
CA VAL A 188 24.45 -0.49 1.38
C VAL A 188 23.40 0.13 0.46
N GLY A 189 22.16 -0.32 0.53
CA GLY A 189 21.04 0.22 -0.24
C GLY A 189 20.74 1.68 0.11
N THR A 190 20.76 2.03 1.40
CA THR A 190 20.64 3.43 1.83
C THR A 190 21.82 4.28 1.33
N VAL A 191 23.06 3.82 1.48
CA VAL A 191 24.25 4.53 0.95
C VAL A 191 24.17 4.71 -0.56
N TYR A 192 23.75 3.67 -1.28
CA TYR A 192 23.53 3.71 -2.73
C TYR A 192 22.50 4.78 -3.10
N MET A 193 21.33 4.78 -2.45
CA MET A 193 20.28 5.78 -2.74
C MET A 193 20.70 7.20 -2.42
N LEU A 194 21.54 7.41 -1.38
CA LEU A 194 22.08 8.73 -1.03
C LEU A 194 23.19 9.23 -1.97
N THR A 195 23.83 8.33 -2.74
CA THR A 195 24.98 8.63 -3.60
C THR A 195 24.67 8.43 -5.09
N ILE A 196 24.78 7.20 -5.59
CA ILE A 196 24.59 6.82 -6.99
C ILE A 196 23.11 6.93 -7.38
N GLY A 197 22.22 6.38 -6.55
CA GLY A 197 20.78 6.43 -6.78
C GLY A 197 20.28 7.87 -6.93
N ARG A 198 20.73 8.79 -6.06
CA ARG A 198 20.42 10.23 -6.18
C ARG A 198 20.80 10.82 -7.53
N ALA A 199 21.94 10.43 -8.10
CA ALA A 199 22.38 10.93 -9.40
C ALA A 199 21.60 10.31 -10.58
N LEU A 200 21.09 9.09 -10.40
CA LEU A 200 20.33 8.36 -11.42
C LEU A 200 18.83 8.64 -11.38
N LEU A 201 18.29 9.06 -10.22
CA LEU A 201 16.88 9.37 -10.04
C LEU A 201 16.48 10.53 -10.97
N PRO A 202 15.39 10.37 -11.75
CA PRO A 202 14.95 11.43 -12.63
C PRO A 202 14.46 12.63 -11.81
N GLN A 203 14.96 13.82 -12.13
CA GLN A 203 14.34 15.06 -11.70
C GLN A 203 13.25 15.40 -12.70
N ARG A 204 12.06 14.84 -12.48
CA ARG A 204 10.86 15.23 -13.22
C ARG A 204 10.05 16.15 -12.34
N ASP A 205 10.01 17.38 -12.80
CA ASP A 205 9.02 18.35 -12.40
C ASP A 205 7.72 17.93 -13.03
N ASN A 206 6.83 17.38 -12.21
CA ASN A 206 5.50 17.03 -12.67
C ASN A 206 4.68 18.34 -12.69
N PRO A 207 4.23 18.83 -13.85
CA PRO A 207 3.46 20.08 -13.92
C PRO A 207 2.17 20.03 -13.10
N ASP A 208 1.61 18.84 -12.84
CA ASP A 208 0.47 18.69 -11.93
C ASP A 208 0.83 18.91 -10.46
N TYR A 209 2.06 18.64 -10.04
CA TYR A 209 2.54 18.89 -8.67
C TYR A 209 3.15 20.29 -8.46
N GLN A 210 3.68 20.90 -9.53
CA GLN A 210 4.23 22.26 -9.50
C GLN A 210 3.20 23.35 -9.78
N ARG A 211 1.98 23.00 -10.20
CA ARG A 211 0.85 23.90 -10.06
C ARG A 211 0.51 23.95 -8.57
N PRO A 212 0.68 25.10 -7.89
CA PRO A 212 -0.05 25.33 -6.65
C PRO A 212 -1.53 25.26 -7.07
N GLY A 213 -2.22 24.15 -6.80
CA GLY A 213 -3.56 23.95 -7.36
C GLY A 213 -4.07 22.52 -7.50
N SER A 214 -3.23 21.48 -7.49
CA SER A 214 -3.74 20.09 -7.70
C SER A 214 -4.64 19.56 -6.56
N GLU A 215 -4.56 20.15 -5.36
CA GLU A 215 -5.56 20.07 -4.27
C GLU A 215 -6.02 21.47 -3.83
N THR A 216 -5.65 22.51 -4.59
CA THR A 216 -5.66 23.93 -4.16
C THR A 216 -6.31 24.85 -5.18
N GLN A 217 -7.14 24.33 -6.09
CA GLN A 217 -8.11 25.23 -6.73
C GLN A 217 -9.24 25.44 -5.73
N PRO A 218 -9.39 26.67 -5.21
CA PRO A 218 -10.33 26.94 -4.16
C PRO A 218 -11.76 26.74 -4.69
N TYR A 219 -12.54 26.00 -3.93
CA TYR A 219 -13.96 25.79 -4.18
C TYR A 219 -14.71 27.09 -4.00
N LEU A 220 -15.59 27.39 -4.94
CA LEU A 220 -16.48 28.53 -4.85
C LEU A 220 -17.78 28.12 -4.15
N THR A 221 -18.19 28.87 -3.13
CA THR A 221 -19.53 28.75 -2.54
C THR A 221 -20.10 30.12 -2.19
N GLU A 222 -21.41 30.15 -1.94
CA GLU A 222 -22.14 31.33 -1.46
C GLU A 222 -22.74 31.00 -0.08
N LEU A 223 -22.33 31.74 0.94
CA LEU A 223 -22.76 31.58 2.32
C LEU A 223 -23.70 32.72 2.72
N GLN A 224 -24.77 32.40 3.44
CA GLN A 224 -25.68 33.36 4.04
C GLN A 224 -25.59 33.30 5.57
N PHE A 225 -25.58 34.47 6.22
CA PHE A 225 -25.53 34.58 7.67
C PHE A 225 -26.93 34.66 8.28
N GLY A 226 -27.21 33.77 9.23
CA GLY A 226 -28.40 33.84 10.08
C GLY A 226 -28.32 34.98 11.09
N SER A 227 -29.48 35.46 11.55
CA SER A 227 -29.61 36.67 12.38
C SER A 227 -28.92 36.62 13.75
N GLU A 228 -28.50 35.43 14.21
CA GLU A 228 -27.85 35.22 15.52
C GLU A 228 -26.33 34.95 15.43
N HIS A 229 -25.72 35.08 14.24
CA HIS A 229 -24.30 34.77 14.08
C HIS A 229 -23.37 35.77 14.83
N PRO A 230 -22.35 35.30 15.58
CA PRO A 230 -21.51 36.13 16.46
C PRO A 230 -20.62 37.17 15.74
N ASP A 231 -20.48 37.05 14.42
CA ASP A 231 -19.71 37.98 13.59
C ASP A 231 -20.55 39.09 12.94
N ILE A 232 -21.86 39.12 13.18
CA ILE A 232 -22.72 40.25 12.77
C ILE A 232 -22.21 41.53 13.44
N GLY A 233 -22.03 42.58 12.64
CA GLY A 233 -21.51 43.88 13.08
C GLY A 233 -19.98 43.98 13.09
N LYS A 234 -19.25 42.92 12.70
CA LYS A 234 -17.79 42.95 12.48
C LYS A 234 -17.46 43.12 11.00
N PRO A 235 -16.24 43.59 10.65
CA PRO A 235 -15.81 43.69 9.26
C PRO A 235 -15.75 42.31 8.59
N ALA A 236 -16.17 42.22 7.34
CA ALA A 236 -16.23 40.96 6.59
C ALA A 236 -14.84 40.29 6.43
N SER A 237 -13.76 41.09 6.40
CA SER A 237 -12.39 40.57 6.37
C SER A 237 -12.04 39.72 7.59
N LEU A 238 -12.63 40.01 8.75
CA LEU A 238 -12.34 39.31 10.01
C LEU A 238 -12.92 37.89 10.03
N PHE A 239 -13.98 37.64 9.27
CA PHE A 239 -14.62 36.32 9.20
C PHE A 239 -13.72 35.28 8.50
N VAL A 240 -13.01 35.69 7.45
CA VAL A 240 -12.05 34.83 6.75
C VAL A 240 -10.63 34.93 7.33
N ALA A 241 -10.37 35.90 8.23
CA ALA A 241 -9.07 36.13 8.81
C ALA A 241 -8.56 34.93 9.63
N GLY A 242 -7.39 34.40 9.24
CA GLY A 242 -6.77 33.25 9.91
C GLY A 242 -7.11 31.89 9.28
N SER A 243 -7.90 31.87 8.20
CA SER A 243 -8.17 30.69 7.38
C SER A 243 -7.52 30.82 5.99
N GLU A 244 -7.43 29.73 5.21
CA GLU A 244 -7.05 29.78 3.79
C GLU A 244 -8.22 30.22 2.88
N ALA A 245 -9.35 30.66 3.45
CA ALA A 245 -10.50 31.15 2.70
C ALA A 245 -10.29 32.58 2.21
N ARG A 246 -10.75 32.86 0.98
CA ARG A 246 -10.71 34.18 0.36
C ARG A 246 -12.12 34.68 0.10
N LEU A 247 -12.46 35.84 0.65
CA LEU A 247 -13.68 36.55 0.31
C LEU A 247 -13.55 37.14 -1.10
N LEU A 248 -14.47 36.76 -2.00
CA LEU A 248 -14.48 37.20 -3.40
C LEU A 248 -15.50 38.29 -3.67
N ALA A 249 -16.67 38.20 -3.05
CA ALA A 249 -17.72 39.21 -3.16
C ALA A 249 -18.63 39.17 -1.93
N MET A 250 -19.30 40.28 -1.68
CA MET A 250 -20.37 40.39 -0.70
C MET A 250 -21.60 40.97 -1.39
N ILE A 251 -22.76 40.34 -1.24
CA ILE A 251 -24.01 40.78 -1.87
C ILE A 251 -25.03 41.07 -0.77
N ARG A 252 -25.62 42.25 -0.81
CA ARG A 252 -26.66 42.69 0.12
C ARG A 252 -27.89 43.12 -0.67
N LYS A 253 -29.03 42.45 -0.44
CA LYS A 253 -30.29 42.73 -1.16
C LYS A 253 -30.09 42.81 -2.69
N GLU A 254 -29.41 41.81 -3.25
CA GLU A 254 -29.07 41.69 -4.69
C GLU A 254 -28.09 42.75 -5.24
N VAL A 255 -27.54 43.62 -4.38
CA VAL A 255 -26.52 44.60 -4.78
C VAL A 255 -25.14 44.11 -4.33
N PRO A 256 -24.17 43.93 -5.23
CA PRO A 256 -22.80 43.64 -4.85
C PRO A 256 -22.17 44.85 -4.15
N LEU A 257 -21.51 44.60 -3.02
CA LEU A 257 -20.77 45.58 -2.25
C LEU A 257 -19.28 45.53 -2.62
N GLU A 258 -18.62 46.68 -2.66
CA GLU A 258 -17.17 46.77 -2.84
C GLU A 258 -16.45 46.34 -1.56
N LEU A 259 -15.50 45.42 -1.70
CA LEU A 259 -14.75 44.84 -0.58
C LEU A 259 -13.63 45.76 -0.07
N ASP A 260 -13.25 46.79 -0.83
CA ASP A 260 -12.18 47.73 -0.48
C ASP A 260 -12.52 48.59 0.77
N GLU A 261 -13.81 48.74 1.09
CA GLU A 261 -14.28 49.46 2.29
C GLU A 261 -14.48 48.56 3.52
N ASP A 262 -14.19 47.26 3.41
CA ASP A 262 -14.37 46.24 4.46
C ASP A 262 -15.73 46.34 5.19
N PRO A 263 -16.85 46.17 4.45
CA PRO A 263 -18.19 46.40 4.98
C PRO A 263 -18.50 45.50 6.18
N LEU A 264 -19.25 46.06 7.14
CA LEU A 264 -19.73 45.31 8.30
C LEU A 264 -20.76 44.26 7.88
N LEU A 265 -20.60 43.04 8.41
CA LEU A 265 -21.54 41.92 8.23
C LEU A 265 -22.90 42.23 8.87
N ARG A 266 -23.97 41.94 8.14
CA ARG A 266 -25.36 42.02 8.61
C ARG A 266 -26.05 40.68 8.35
N ALA A 267 -27.15 40.46 9.07
CA ALA A 267 -28.04 39.35 8.78
C ALA A 267 -28.50 39.40 7.31
N ASP A 268 -28.65 38.22 6.70
CA ASP A 268 -29.04 38.00 5.30
C ASP A 268 -28.03 38.46 4.24
N ASP A 269 -26.84 38.91 4.62
CA ASP A 269 -25.76 39.15 3.66
C ASP A 269 -25.25 37.83 3.08
N ILE A 270 -24.91 37.87 1.79
CA ILE A 270 -24.38 36.73 1.04
C ILE A 270 -22.89 36.97 0.83
N LEU A 271 -22.05 36.08 1.36
CA LEU A 271 -20.61 36.08 1.11
C LEU A 271 -20.27 35.03 0.07
N ARG A 272 -19.61 35.46 -1.01
CA ARG A 272 -19.02 34.57 -1.99
C ARG A 272 -17.59 34.29 -1.59
N ILE A 273 -17.29 33.04 -1.26
CA ILE A 273 -16.01 32.62 -0.69
C ILE A 273 -15.36 31.57 -1.56
N SER A 274 -14.05 31.66 -1.65
CA SER A 274 -13.17 30.72 -2.34
C SER A 274 -12.26 30.06 -1.30
N ALA A 275 -12.39 28.75 -1.07
CA ALA A 275 -11.60 28.05 -0.07
C ALA A 275 -11.28 26.60 -0.46
N PRO A 276 -10.17 26.00 0.02
CA PRO A 276 -9.92 24.56 -0.13
C PRO A 276 -11.03 23.71 0.55
N ALA A 277 -11.22 22.47 0.11
CA ALA A 277 -12.30 21.59 0.59
C ALA A 277 -12.30 21.39 2.12
N ALA A 278 -11.12 21.29 2.74
CA ALA A 278 -11.00 21.14 4.20
C ALA A 278 -11.53 22.37 4.96
N VAL A 279 -11.16 23.57 4.51
CA VAL A 279 -11.61 24.83 5.11
C VAL A 279 -13.09 25.07 4.84
N MET A 280 -13.58 24.64 3.67
CA MET A 280 -15.00 24.73 3.32
C MET A 280 -15.88 23.93 4.29
N ARG A 281 -15.44 22.74 4.70
CA ARG A 281 -16.13 21.93 5.72
C ARG A 281 -16.25 22.68 7.04
N ASP A 282 -15.11 23.17 7.55
CA ASP A 282 -15.07 23.89 8.85
C ASP A 282 -15.97 25.15 8.84
N LEU A 283 -16.05 25.85 7.70
CA LEU A 283 -16.94 27.01 7.54
C LEU A 283 -18.42 26.63 7.51
N LEU A 284 -18.79 25.49 6.90
CA LEU A 284 -20.17 25.02 6.83
C LEU A 284 -20.65 24.38 8.14
N ASP A 285 -19.75 23.80 8.92
CA ASP A 285 -20.04 23.26 10.26
C ASP A 285 -20.20 24.38 11.32
N THR A 286 -19.96 25.65 10.95
CA THR A 286 -20.09 26.79 11.87
C THR A 286 -21.58 27.15 12.10
N PRO A 287 -22.06 27.20 13.35
CA PRO A 287 -23.47 27.47 13.65
C PRO A 287 -23.94 28.83 13.13
N GLY A 288 -25.08 28.85 12.44
CA GLY A 288 -25.69 30.08 11.93
C GLY A 288 -25.23 30.50 10.52
N ILE A 289 -24.51 29.64 9.81
CA ILE A 289 -24.12 29.80 8.41
C ILE A 289 -24.90 28.79 7.56
N THR A 290 -25.48 29.26 6.45
CA THR A 290 -26.17 28.38 5.48
C THR A 290 -25.56 28.53 4.10
N SER A 291 -25.35 27.41 3.41
CA SER A 291 -24.95 27.44 2.00
C SER A 291 -26.16 27.70 1.11
N LEU A 292 -26.08 28.68 0.22
CA LEU A 292 -27.14 28.96 -0.75
C LEU A 292 -27.19 27.96 -1.91
N ALA A 293 -26.17 27.09 -2.03
CA ALA A 293 -26.21 25.94 -2.93
C ALA A 293 -27.29 24.92 -2.51
N ASP A 294 -27.70 24.93 -1.23
CA ASP A 294 -28.82 24.14 -0.72
C ASP A 294 -29.52 24.84 0.46
N PRO A 295 -30.67 25.52 0.25
CA PRO A 295 -31.31 26.39 1.23
C PRO A 295 -31.98 25.69 2.42
N GLN A 296 -31.79 24.38 2.63
CA GLN A 296 -32.34 23.67 3.80
C GLN A 296 -31.32 23.59 4.95
N PRO A 297 -31.64 24.13 6.15
CA PRO A 297 -30.80 24.00 7.33
C PRO A 297 -30.70 22.53 7.78
N GLU A 298 -29.55 22.18 8.35
CA GLU A 298 -29.33 20.84 8.92
C GLU A 298 -30.32 20.56 10.05
N PRO A 299 -31.03 19.42 10.02
CA PRO A 299 -31.64 18.86 11.22
C PRO A 299 -30.53 18.30 12.12
N ASP A 300 -30.52 18.70 13.38
CA ASP A 300 -29.54 18.37 14.45
C ASP A 300 -29.32 16.85 14.70
N ASP A 301 -30.06 15.96 14.02
CA ASP A 301 -30.20 14.53 14.29
C ASP A 301 -29.79 13.60 13.12
N GLN A 302 -29.11 14.10 12.07
CA GLN A 302 -28.68 13.25 10.95
C GLN A 302 -27.35 12.52 11.20
N PRO A 303 -27.17 11.28 10.69
CA PRO A 303 -25.89 10.57 10.76
C PRO A 303 -24.78 11.37 10.06
N PRO A 304 -23.51 11.24 10.51
CA PRO A 304 -22.40 11.99 9.96
C PRO A 304 -22.29 11.74 8.45
N MET A 305 -22.41 12.80 7.66
CA MET A 305 -22.30 12.74 6.21
C MET A 305 -20.84 12.86 5.77
N GLU A 306 -20.47 12.15 4.72
CA GLU A 306 -19.12 12.18 4.16
C GLU A 306 -19.03 13.17 3.00
N LEU A 307 -17.87 13.83 2.87
CA LEU A 307 -17.57 14.67 1.71
C LEU A 307 -16.78 13.86 0.69
N LEU A 308 -17.19 13.97 -0.56
CA LEU A 308 -16.59 13.27 -1.69
C LEU A 308 -16.40 14.23 -2.87
N GLU A 309 -15.27 14.08 -3.57
CA GLU A 309 -15.05 14.74 -4.86
C GLU A 309 -15.48 13.82 -6.00
N VAL A 310 -16.33 14.37 -6.88
CA VAL A 310 -16.88 13.64 -8.02
C VAL A 310 -16.65 14.43 -9.29
N VAL A 311 -16.07 13.81 -10.31
CA VAL A 311 -15.92 14.38 -11.65
C VAL A 311 -17.14 14.03 -12.48
N ILE A 312 -17.70 15.02 -13.16
CA ILE A 312 -18.80 14.83 -14.11
C ILE A 312 -18.27 14.14 -15.38
N ALA A 313 -18.86 13.00 -15.74
CA ALA A 313 -18.50 12.31 -16.97
C ALA A 313 -18.84 13.17 -18.21
N PRO A 314 -18.09 13.07 -19.33
CA PRO A 314 -18.32 13.89 -20.52
C PRO A 314 -19.71 13.78 -21.14
N ASP A 315 -20.36 12.63 -20.94
CA ASP A 315 -21.68 12.24 -21.44
C ASP A 315 -22.77 12.21 -20.36
N ALA A 316 -22.47 12.75 -19.17
CA ALA A 316 -23.40 12.72 -18.05
C ALA A 316 -24.72 13.46 -18.34
N SER A 317 -25.83 12.92 -17.83
CA SER A 317 -27.18 13.45 -18.07
C SER A 317 -27.40 14.89 -17.56
N VAL A 318 -26.53 15.34 -16.66
CA VAL A 318 -26.52 16.68 -16.05
C VAL A 318 -25.75 17.72 -16.87
N VAL A 319 -24.98 17.31 -17.89
CA VAL A 319 -24.20 18.22 -18.74
C VAL A 319 -25.13 19.15 -19.53
N GLY A 320 -24.82 20.46 -19.48
CA GLY A 320 -25.59 21.51 -20.16
C GLY A 320 -26.79 22.03 -19.37
N ARG A 321 -27.08 21.49 -18.17
CA ARG A 321 -28.10 22.02 -17.24
C ARG A 321 -27.44 22.80 -16.12
N THR A 322 -28.15 23.76 -15.53
CA THR A 322 -27.65 24.45 -14.33
C THR A 322 -27.84 23.60 -13.06
N LEU A 323 -27.06 23.87 -12.01
CA LEU A 323 -27.22 23.17 -10.73
C LEU A 323 -28.65 23.33 -10.17
N GLY A 324 -29.27 24.50 -10.32
CA GLY A 324 -30.66 24.76 -9.94
C GLY A 324 -31.69 24.00 -10.79
N GLU A 325 -31.47 23.87 -12.11
CA GLU A 325 -32.39 23.17 -13.03
C GLU A 325 -32.27 21.65 -13.00
N SER A 326 -31.06 21.14 -12.75
CA SER A 326 -30.73 19.72 -12.80
C SER A 326 -31.47 18.87 -11.77
N ARG A 327 -32.02 19.49 -10.71
CA ARG A 327 -32.61 18.83 -9.54
C ARG A 327 -31.70 17.73 -9.00
N PHE A 328 -30.40 18.02 -8.94
CA PHE A 328 -29.36 17.08 -8.52
C PHE A 328 -29.73 16.32 -7.24
N ALA A 329 -30.17 17.04 -6.19
CA ALA A 329 -30.60 16.49 -4.91
C ALA A 329 -31.85 15.57 -4.96
N ARG A 330 -32.63 15.62 -6.06
CA ARG A 330 -33.84 14.80 -6.24
C ARG A 330 -33.56 13.48 -6.96
N TYR A 331 -32.57 13.45 -7.85
CA TYR A 331 -32.19 12.27 -8.63
C TYR A 331 -30.97 11.56 -8.04
N HIS A 332 -30.12 12.29 -7.31
CA HIS A 332 -28.98 11.77 -6.59
C HIS A 332 -29.13 12.16 -5.12
N PRO A 333 -29.05 11.21 -4.18
CA PRO A 333 -29.18 11.50 -2.76
C PRO A 333 -27.86 12.08 -2.22
N ALA A 334 -27.41 13.19 -2.79
CA ALA A 334 -26.19 13.88 -2.42
C ALA A 334 -26.37 15.40 -2.57
N ARG A 335 -25.79 16.15 -1.64
CA ARG A 335 -25.86 17.62 -1.60
C ARG A 335 -24.62 18.18 -2.27
N VAL A 336 -24.78 19.11 -3.22
CA VAL A 336 -23.64 19.77 -3.87
C VAL A 336 -23.25 20.99 -3.03
N LEU A 337 -22.03 21.02 -2.53
CA LEU A 337 -21.52 22.11 -1.69
C LEU A 337 -20.72 23.12 -2.49
N ALA A 338 -20.00 22.65 -3.51
CA ALA A 338 -19.19 23.50 -4.38
C ALA A 338 -18.88 22.86 -5.73
N LEU A 339 -18.48 23.72 -6.68
CA LEU A 339 -18.09 23.37 -8.05
C LEU A 339 -16.65 23.86 -8.30
N ARG A 340 -15.86 23.04 -8.99
CA ARG A 340 -14.52 23.36 -9.50
C ARG A 340 -14.45 23.10 -11.01
N ARG A 341 -13.94 24.08 -11.77
CA ARG A 341 -13.73 24.02 -13.23
C ARG A 341 -12.29 24.35 -13.58
N ALA A 342 -11.71 23.60 -14.53
CA ALA A 342 -10.27 23.64 -14.86
C ALA A 342 -9.73 24.99 -15.39
N ALA A 343 -10.60 25.95 -15.74
CA ALA A 343 -10.21 27.29 -16.17
C ALA A 343 -10.86 28.33 -15.25
N ASP A 344 -10.04 29.17 -14.59
CA ASP A 344 -10.51 30.22 -13.70
C ASP A 344 -11.41 31.23 -14.43
N THR A 345 -12.65 31.35 -13.95
CA THR A 345 -13.33 32.54 -13.39
C THR A 345 -14.82 32.34 -13.67
N VAL A 346 -15.55 31.74 -12.74
CA VAL A 346 -17.03 31.69 -12.83
C VAL A 346 -17.56 32.90 -12.06
N VAL A 347 -18.12 33.87 -12.79
CA VAL A 347 -18.55 35.19 -12.28
C VAL A 347 -20.03 35.19 -11.87
N GLU A 348 -20.77 34.09 -12.05
CA GLU A 348 -22.23 34.01 -11.84
C GLU A 348 -22.60 33.12 -10.63
N HIS A 349 -23.84 33.25 -10.13
CA HIS A 349 -24.36 32.48 -8.99
C HIS A 349 -24.20 30.98 -9.23
N LEU A 350 -23.77 30.21 -8.21
CA LEU A 350 -23.45 28.78 -8.33
C LEU A 350 -24.61 27.96 -8.96
N LEU A 351 -25.85 28.33 -8.64
CA LEU A 351 -27.06 27.67 -9.12
C LEU A 351 -27.35 27.89 -10.61
N ASP A 352 -26.82 28.96 -11.20
CA ASP A 352 -27.08 29.37 -12.59
C ASP A 352 -25.99 28.90 -13.57
N VAL A 353 -24.93 28.28 -13.05
CA VAL A 353 -23.79 27.82 -13.87
C VAL A 353 -24.16 26.51 -14.57
N PRO A 354 -24.11 26.44 -15.92
CA PRO A 354 -24.32 25.20 -16.64
C PRO A 354 -23.16 24.23 -16.39
N ILE A 355 -23.48 23.01 -15.97
CA ILE A 355 -22.52 21.92 -15.67
C ILE A 355 -21.87 21.43 -16.97
N GLN A 356 -20.56 21.24 -16.96
CA GLN A 356 -19.78 20.74 -18.09
C GLN A 356 -19.12 19.39 -17.75
N GLY A 357 -18.92 18.57 -18.78
CA GLY A 357 -18.13 17.35 -18.67
C GLY A 357 -16.70 17.68 -18.23
N GLY A 358 -16.23 17.01 -17.17
CA GLY A 358 -14.93 17.29 -16.55
C GLY A 358 -14.97 18.31 -15.40
N ASP A 359 -16.12 18.91 -15.07
CA ASP A 359 -16.29 19.66 -13.83
C ASP A 359 -16.13 18.74 -12.61
N VAL A 360 -15.61 19.26 -11.51
CA VAL A 360 -15.53 18.55 -10.24
C VAL A 360 -16.52 19.14 -9.25
N LEU A 361 -17.40 18.29 -8.72
CA LEU A 361 -18.33 18.64 -7.66
C LEU A 361 -17.78 18.15 -6.31
N LEU A 362 -17.86 19.01 -5.30
CA LEU A 362 -17.74 18.60 -3.91
C LEU A 362 -19.15 18.30 -3.40
N ILE A 363 -19.41 17.04 -3.07
CA ILE A 363 -20.73 16.61 -2.62
C ILE A 363 -20.67 15.99 -1.23
N GLN A 364 -21.78 16.12 -0.50
CA GLN A 364 -21.99 15.54 0.81
C GLN A 364 -23.05 14.44 0.68
N ALA A 365 -22.73 13.22 1.10
CA ALA A 365 -23.64 12.07 1.01
C ALA A 365 -23.52 11.16 2.25
N LEU A 366 -24.55 10.36 2.52
CA LEU A 366 -24.49 9.34 3.55
C LEU A 366 -23.55 8.19 3.10
N PRO A 367 -22.82 7.52 4.01
CA PRO A 367 -21.95 6.39 3.66
C PRO A 367 -22.69 5.28 2.89
N SER A 368 -23.98 5.06 3.18
CA SER A 368 -24.83 4.08 2.50
C SER A 368 -25.18 4.44 1.05
N GLN A 369 -24.94 5.69 0.64
CA GLN A 369 -25.31 6.24 -0.67
C GLN A 369 -24.10 6.37 -1.62
N ILE A 370 -22.88 6.27 -1.08
CA ILE A 370 -21.63 6.35 -1.86
C ILE A 370 -21.52 5.26 -2.94
N PRO A 371 -21.86 3.98 -2.68
CA PRO A 371 -21.81 2.94 -3.71
C PRO A 371 -22.76 3.22 -4.89
N LEU A 372 -23.93 3.82 -4.63
CA LEU A 372 -24.90 4.19 -5.67
C LEU A 372 -24.38 5.32 -6.58
N LEU A 373 -23.52 6.19 -6.04
CA LEU A 373 -22.86 7.26 -6.81
C LEU A 373 -21.69 6.69 -7.63
N GLN A 374 -20.98 5.70 -7.11
CA GLN A 374 -19.90 4.99 -7.83
C GLN A 374 -20.42 4.14 -9.01
N GLU A 375 -21.63 3.60 -8.90
CA GLU A 375 -22.27 2.81 -9.96
C GLU A 375 -22.95 3.68 -11.03
N SER A 376 -23.08 4.99 -10.82
CA SER A 376 -23.71 5.90 -11.76
C SER A 376 -22.78 6.21 -12.95
N PRO A 377 -23.26 6.10 -14.20
CA PRO A 377 -22.45 6.44 -15.38
C PRO A 377 -22.19 7.95 -15.52
N ASP A 378 -22.93 8.79 -14.79
CA ASP A 378 -22.83 10.25 -14.85
C ASP A 378 -21.61 10.79 -14.08
N PHE A 379 -20.97 9.96 -13.25
CA PHE A 379 -20.01 10.37 -12.24
C PHE A 379 -18.78 9.49 -12.19
N ILE A 380 -17.63 10.11 -11.96
CA ILE A 380 -16.37 9.43 -11.66
C ILE A 380 -15.94 9.90 -10.27
N VAL A 381 -16.05 9.03 -9.26
CA VAL A 381 -15.66 9.35 -7.89
C VAL A 381 -14.13 9.37 -7.80
N VAL A 382 -13.54 10.53 -7.46
CA VAL A 382 -12.09 10.75 -7.51
C VAL A 382 -11.43 10.60 -6.15
N SER A 383 -12.10 11.00 -5.07
CA SER A 383 -11.59 10.79 -3.71
C SER A 383 -12.71 10.72 -2.67
N GLU A 384 -12.61 9.73 -1.78
CA GLU A 384 -13.22 9.81 -0.45
C GLU A 384 -12.36 10.80 0.34
N ILE A 385 -12.90 11.95 0.76
CA ILE A 385 -12.26 12.78 1.78
C ILE A 385 -12.54 12.12 3.14
N GLY A 386 -12.12 10.86 3.26
CA GLY A 386 -12.11 10.08 4.48
C GLY A 386 -10.79 10.33 5.19
N LEU A 387 -10.75 11.35 6.05
CA LEU A 387 -9.73 11.41 7.09
C LEU A 387 -9.93 10.17 7.96
N TRP A 388 -9.09 9.15 7.78
CA TRP A 388 -9.05 7.96 8.62
C TRP A 388 -9.16 8.38 10.10
N GLU A 389 -10.27 8.04 10.76
CA GLU A 389 -10.39 8.21 12.20
C GLU A 389 -9.43 7.23 12.88
N PHE A 390 -8.26 7.75 13.27
CA PHE A 390 -7.25 6.97 13.97
C PHE A 390 -7.61 6.86 15.44
N LYS A 391 -7.65 5.62 15.97
CA LYS A 391 -7.86 5.38 17.40
C LYS A 391 -6.53 5.45 18.15
N HIS A 392 -6.00 6.67 18.31
CA HIS A 392 -4.67 6.92 18.90
C HIS A 392 -4.43 6.28 20.28
N ILE A 393 -5.50 6.09 21.07
CA ILE A 393 -5.45 5.47 22.40
C ILE A 393 -4.92 4.02 22.38
N TYR A 394 -5.05 3.30 21.26
CA TYR A 394 -4.62 1.91 21.13
C TYR A 394 -3.21 1.73 20.57
N THR A 395 -2.48 2.82 20.30
CA THR A 395 -1.10 2.77 19.76
C THR A 395 -0.15 1.96 20.66
N LEU A 396 -0.13 2.29 21.95
CA LEU A 396 0.80 1.67 22.90
C LEU A 396 0.48 0.17 23.15
N PRO A 397 -0.79 -0.24 23.36
CA PRO A 397 -1.14 -1.66 23.47
C PRO A 397 -0.75 -2.51 22.25
N VAL A 398 -1.00 -2.03 21.04
CA VAL A 398 -0.69 -2.80 19.81
C VAL A 398 0.82 -2.93 19.62
N LEU A 399 1.57 -1.84 19.84
CA LEU A 399 3.02 -1.88 19.76
C LEU A 399 3.61 -2.81 20.84
N ALA A 400 3.08 -2.77 22.05
CA ALA A 400 3.49 -3.67 23.13
C ALA A 400 3.19 -5.15 22.78
N ALA A 401 2.03 -5.44 22.18
CA ALA A 401 1.68 -6.78 21.72
C ALA A 401 2.65 -7.28 20.65
N LEU A 402 2.96 -6.46 19.64
CA LEU A 402 3.95 -6.79 18.61
C LEU A 402 5.34 -7.02 19.20
N ILE A 403 5.82 -6.13 20.07
CA ILE A 403 7.11 -6.27 20.75
C ILE A 403 7.14 -7.56 21.58
N ALA A 404 6.04 -7.89 22.27
CA ALA A 404 5.94 -9.12 23.05
C ALA A 404 6.02 -10.36 22.16
N VAL A 405 5.27 -10.41 21.05
CA VAL A 405 5.32 -11.52 20.09
C VAL A 405 6.74 -11.72 19.57
N VAL A 406 7.37 -10.64 19.10
CA VAL A 406 8.74 -10.67 18.55
C VAL A 406 9.74 -11.13 19.60
N SER A 407 9.70 -10.55 20.80
CA SER A 407 10.67 -10.84 21.87
C SER A 407 10.53 -12.28 22.35
N LEU A 408 9.30 -12.73 22.64
CA LEU A 408 9.04 -14.09 23.14
C LEU A 408 9.40 -15.15 22.10
N ALA A 409 9.12 -14.89 20.82
CA ALA A 409 9.53 -15.76 19.73
C ALA A 409 11.06 -15.84 19.58
N ALA A 410 11.74 -14.69 19.69
CA ALA A 410 13.19 -14.61 19.56
C ALA A 410 13.94 -15.35 20.68
N PHE A 411 13.42 -15.30 21.91
CA PHE A 411 13.95 -16.07 23.04
C PHE A 411 13.50 -17.54 23.04
N GLY A 412 12.72 -17.97 22.05
CA GLY A 412 12.27 -19.36 21.93
C GLY A 412 11.27 -19.77 23.02
N VAL A 413 10.55 -18.82 23.64
CA VAL A 413 9.60 -19.11 24.72
C VAL A 413 8.39 -19.89 24.20
N ALA A 414 7.90 -19.53 23.01
CA ALA A 414 6.81 -20.22 22.33
C ALA A 414 6.91 -20.03 20.81
N PRO A 415 6.32 -20.92 20.00
CA PRO A 415 6.24 -20.75 18.55
C PRO A 415 5.55 -19.45 18.16
N ILE A 416 6.01 -18.82 17.08
CA ILE A 416 5.46 -17.54 16.59
C ILE A 416 3.96 -17.68 16.34
N VAL A 417 3.49 -18.80 15.78
CA VAL A 417 2.06 -19.02 15.53
C VAL A 417 1.22 -18.81 16.78
N THR A 418 1.66 -19.33 17.92
CA THR A 418 0.91 -19.30 19.17
C THR A 418 0.84 -17.88 19.70
N LEU A 419 1.98 -17.20 19.69
CA LEU A 419 2.11 -15.82 20.15
C LEU A 419 1.32 -14.85 19.25
N ALA A 420 1.48 -15.00 17.94
CA ALA A 420 0.82 -14.21 16.90
C ALA A 420 -0.70 -14.35 16.96
N SER A 421 -1.21 -15.59 17.01
CA SER A 421 -2.64 -15.85 17.07
C SER A 421 -3.24 -15.32 18.37
N ALA A 422 -2.57 -15.50 19.52
CA ALA A 422 -3.02 -14.94 20.79
C ALA A 422 -3.08 -13.40 20.76
N ALA A 423 -2.06 -12.75 20.21
CA ALA A 423 -2.02 -11.30 20.07
C ALA A 423 -3.11 -10.78 19.10
N ALA A 424 -3.32 -11.45 17.96
CA ALA A 424 -4.36 -11.10 17.00
C ALA A 424 -5.75 -11.14 17.64
N VAL A 425 -6.07 -12.21 18.38
CA VAL A 425 -7.34 -12.33 19.11
C VAL A 425 -7.46 -11.26 20.19
N LEU A 426 -6.40 -11.01 20.96
CA LEU A 426 -6.40 -9.99 22.01
C LEU A 426 -6.72 -8.60 21.46
N VAL A 427 -6.12 -8.24 20.32
CA VAL A 427 -6.31 -6.93 19.69
C VAL A 427 -7.76 -6.74 19.18
N VAL A 428 -8.40 -7.79 18.70
CA VAL A 428 -9.83 -7.78 18.36
C VAL A 428 -10.69 -7.66 19.63
N LEU A 429 -10.39 -8.44 20.68
CA LEU A 429 -11.11 -8.40 21.95
C LEU A 429 -11.02 -7.03 22.66
N LEU A 430 -9.89 -6.34 22.51
CA LEU A 430 -9.68 -4.98 23.02
C LEU A 430 -10.38 -3.90 22.19
N GLY A 431 -11.06 -4.26 21.09
CA GLY A 431 -11.80 -3.31 20.25
C GLY A 431 -10.91 -2.36 19.44
N VAL A 432 -9.63 -2.71 19.27
CA VAL A 432 -8.69 -1.95 18.43
C VAL A 432 -9.18 -1.98 16.98
N ILE A 433 -9.53 -3.18 16.51
CA ILE A 433 -10.15 -3.44 15.20
C ILE A 433 -11.38 -4.32 15.38
N SER A 434 -12.35 -4.21 14.48
CA SER A 434 -13.50 -5.11 14.44
C SER A 434 -13.12 -6.48 13.86
N ILE A 435 -13.99 -7.47 14.03
CA ILE A 435 -13.78 -8.80 13.46
C ILE A 435 -13.86 -8.77 11.93
N GLU A 436 -14.72 -7.92 11.37
CA GLU A 436 -14.85 -7.69 9.93
C GLU A 436 -13.54 -7.11 9.37
N GLU A 437 -12.97 -6.10 10.02
CA GLU A 437 -11.67 -5.53 9.65
C GLU A 437 -10.54 -6.56 9.74
N ALA A 438 -10.61 -7.47 10.71
CA ALA A 438 -9.65 -8.56 10.83
C ALA A 438 -9.76 -9.55 9.67
N TYR A 439 -10.97 -9.88 9.20
CA TYR A 439 -11.17 -10.74 8.03
C TYR A 439 -10.78 -10.07 6.71
N GLU A 440 -11.07 -8.77 6.57
CA GLU A 440 -10.64 -7.96 5.43
C GLU A 440 -9.12 -7.79 5.37
N ALA A 441 -8.44 -7.80 6.52
CA ALA A 441 -7.00 -7.67 6.58
C ALA A 441 -6.24 -8.88 6.00
N ILE A 442 -6.84 -10.06 6.05
CA ILE A 442 -6.19 -11.30 5.64
C ILE A 442 -6.14 -11.36 4.12
N ASP A 443 -4.92 -11.47 3.57
CA ASP A 443 -4.74 -11.75 2.15
C ASP A 443 -5.02 -13.24 1.87
N TRP A 444 -6.28 -13.51 1.53
CA TRP A 444 -6.75 -14.86 1.22
C TRP A 444 -6.01 -15.50 0.05
N GLN A 445 -5.47 -14.71 -0.89
CA GLN A 445 -4.68 -15.24 -2.00
C GLN A 445 -3.41 -15.93 -1.47
N VAL A 446 -2.73 -15.35 -0.47
CA VAL A 446 -1.55 -15.97 0.16
C VAL A 446 -1.93 -17.24 0.92
N ILE A 447 -3.05 -17.21 1.64
CA ILE A 447 -3.55 -18.36 2.41
C ILE A 447 -3.87 -19.55 1.50
N PHE A 448 -4.61 -19.33 0.41
CA PHE A 448 -4.95 -20.37 -0.56
C PHE A 448 -3.73 -20.84 -1.38
N LEU A 449 -2.79 -19.94 -1.68
CA LEU A 449 -1.53 -20.28 -2.32
C LEU A 449 -0.74 -21.29 -1.47
N LEU A 450 -0.50 -20.97 -0.20
CA LEU A 450 0.19 -21.87 0.73
C LEU A 450 -0.59 -23.17 0.91
N GLY A 451 -1.90 -23.07 1.16
CA GLY A 451 -2.79 -24.22 1.33
C GLY A 451 -2.72 -25.21 0.17
N GLY A 452 -2.71 -24.71 -1.07
CA GLY A 452 -2.73 -25.55 -2.28
C GLY A 452 -1.38 -26.09 -2.72
N LEU A 453 -0.27 -25.45 -2.34
CA LEU A 453 1.08 -25.87 -2.77
C LEU A 453 1.76 -26.88 -1.85
N ILE A 454 1.43 -26.86 -0.56
CA ILE A 454 1.96 -27.81 0.42
C ILE A 454 1.70 -29.27 -0.02
N PRO A 455 0.50 -29.65 -0.48
CA PRO A 455 0.23 -30.99 -1.03
C PRO A 455 1.10 -31.39 -2.22
N LEU A 456 1.49 -30.43 -3.07
CA LEU A 456 2.35 -30.69 -4.23
C LEU A 456 3.76 -31.09 -3.79
N GLY A 457 4.29 -30.44 -2.75
CA GLY A 457 5.58 -30.81 -2.15
C GLY A 457 5.56 -32.24 -1.58
N ILE A 458 4.51 -32.59 -0.84
CA ILE A 458 4.30 -33.93 -0.27
C ILE A 458 4.25 -34.98 -1.39
N ALA A 459 3.51 -34.70 -2.47
CA ALA A 459 3.42 -35.60 -3.61
C ALA A 459 4.77 -35.82 -4.31
N LEU A 460 5.57 -34.75 -4.48
CA LEU A 460 6.90 -34.84 -5.08
C LEU A 460 7.86 -35.69 -4.22
N GLN A 461 7.77 -35.57 -2.90
CA GLN A 461 8.56 -36.38 -1.98
C GLN A 461 8.16 -37.87 -2.03
N LYS A 462 6.85 -38.17 -1.93
CA LYS A 462 6.34 -39.55 -1.94
C LYS A 462 6.64 -40.31 -3.23
N THR A 463 6.59 -39.62 -4.37
CA THR A 463 6.83 -40.23 -5.67
C THR A 463 8.32 -40.42 -6.00
N GLY A 464 9.23 -39.92 -5.16
CA GLY A 464 10.67 -39.95 -5.40
C GLY A 464 11.16 -38.89 -6.39
N GLY A 465 10.35 -37.87 -6.68
CA GLY A 465 10.71 -36.76 -7.57
C GLY A 465 11.92 -35.97 -7.10
N VAL A 466 12.06 -35.80 -5.79
CA VAL A 466 13.24 -35.17 -5.17
C VAL A 466 14.54 -35.89 -5.56
N ALA A 467 14.54 -37.22 -5.60
CA ALA A 467 15.73 -38.01 -5.96
C ALA A 467 16.06 -37.91 -7.47
N LEU A 468 15.06 -37.83 -8.35
CA LEU A 468 15.29 -37.63 -9.79
C LEU A 468 15.82 -36.23 -10.10
N LEU A 469 15.21 -35.19 -9.50
CA LEU A 469 15.74 -33.83 -9.58
C LEU A 469 17.18 -33.81 -9.11
N SER A 470 17.48 -34.61 -8.08
CA SER A 470 18.81 -34.64 -7.53
C SER A 470 19.87 -35.14 -8.51
N ASN A 471 19.61 -36.27 -9.16
CA ASN A 471 20.53 -36.81 -10.15
C ASN A 471 20.66 -35.89 -11.38
N ALA A 472 19.59 -35.21 -11.79
CA ALA A 472 19.62 -34.26 -12.90
C ALA A 472 20.47 -33.03 -12.57
N THR A 473 20.30 -32.44 -11.39
CA THR A 473 21.12 -31.30 -10.93
C THR A 473 22.60 -31.69 -10.84
N LEU A 474 22.93 -32.84 -10.25
CA LEU A 474 24.29 -33.35 -10.19
C LEU A 474 24.94 -33.43 -11.58
N SER A 475 24.21 -33.90 -12.59
CA SER A 475 24.73 -34.05 -13.95
C SER A 475 24.95 -32.71 -14.69
N LEU A 476 24.17 -31.68 -14.35
CA LEU A 476 24.24 -30.36 -15.00
C LEU A 476 25.19 -29.40 -14.29
N PHE A 477 25.29 -29.51 -12.96
CA PHE A 477 25.93 -28.50 -12.11
C PHE A 477 27.06 -29.05 -11.22
N GLY A 478 27.29 -30.37 -11.20
CA GLY A 478 28.32 -31.01 -10.37
C GLY A 478 29.72 -30.44 -10.58
N ASP A 479 30.04 -30.02 -11.81
CA ASP A 479 31.36 -29.47 -12.16
C ASP A 479 31.49 -27.96 -11.86
N PHE A 480 30.39 -27.23 -11.67
CA PHE A 480 30.39 -25.77 -11.51
C PHE A 480 30.57 -25.30 -10.05
N GLY A 481 30.50 -26.22 -9.09
CA GLY A 481 30.72 -25.96 -7.67
C GLY A 481 29.59 -25.16 -6.98
N PRO A 482 29.50 -25.23 -5.63
CA PRO A 482 28.39 -24.63 -4.87
C PRO A 482 28.25 -23.11 -5.02
N TRP A 483 29.36 -22.40 -5.26
CA TRP A 483 29.39 -20.95 -5.44
C TRP A 483 28.65 -20.47 -6.69
N VAL A 484 28.81 -21.18 -7.82
CA VAL A 484 28.14 -20.84 -9.07
C VAL A 484 26.64 -21.12 -8.94
N LEU A 485 26.28 -22.22 -8.28
CA LEU A 485 24.88 -22.56 -8.04
C LEU A 485 24.18 -21.51 -7.17
N LEU A 486 24.85 -21.02 -6.13
CA LEU A 486 24.32 -19.96 -5.27
C LEU A 486 24.04 -18.68 -6.07
N GLY A 487 25.01 -18.24 -6.88
CA GLY A 487 24.86 -17.08 -7.74
C GLY A 487 23.77 -17.27 -8.80
N ALA A 488 23.67 -18.46 -9.37
CA ALA A 488 22.63 -18.79 -10.34
C ALA A 488 21.23 -18.72 -9.72
N PHE A 489 21.01 -19.32 -8.54
CA PHE A 489 19.71 -19.23 -7.88
C PHE A 489 19.37 -17.79 -7.50
N TYR A 490 20.30 -17.04 -6.90
CA TYR A 490 20.06 -15.62 -6.60
C TYR A 490 19.67 -14.83 -7.85
N LEU A 491 20.42 -14.99 -8.94
CA LEU A 491 20.21 -14.25 -10.19
C LEU A 491 18.88 -14.64 -10.85
N ILE A 492 18.60 -15.94 -10.97
CA ILE A 492 17.33 -16.43 -11.54
C ILE A 492 16.17 -15.91 -10.70
N THR A 493 16.24 -15.99 -9.37
CA THR A 493 15.20 -15.46 -8.50
C THR A 493 15.02 -13.95 -8.70
N THR A 494 16.10 -13.18 -8.75
CA THR A 494 16.05 -11.72 -8.95
C THR A 494 15.44 -11.34 -10.31
N VAL A 495 15.77 -12.09 -11.36
CA VAL A 495 15.22 -11.85 -12.71
C VAL A 495 13.75 -12.25 -12.78
N MET A 496 13.39 -13.42 -12.25
CA MET A 496 12.01 -13.90 -12.26
C MET A 496 11.09 -12.98 -11.44
N THR A 497 11.56 -12.52 -10.28
CA THR A 497 10.79 -11.63 -9.41
C THR A 497 10.60 -10.22 -9.99
N ALA A 498 11.35 -9.86 -11.03
CA ALA A 498 11.13 -8.62 -11.77
C ALA A 498 10.02 -8.75 -12.83
N ILE A 499 9.69 -9.98 -13.23
CA ILE A 499 8.70 -10.29 -14.27
C ILE A 499 7.37 -10.71 -13.64
N ILE A 500 7.43 -11.54 -12.60
CA ILE A 500 6.30 -12.17 -11.92
C ILE A 500 6.33 -11.71 -10.45
N SER A 501 5.23 -11.85 -9.72
CA SER A 501 5.20 -11.57 -8.27
C SER A 501 6.29 -12.31 -7.46
N ASN A 502 6.78 -11.65 -6.41
CA ASN A 502 7.81 -12.22 -5.52
C ASN A 502 7.39 -13.53 -4.85
N GLN A 503 6.11 -13.64 -4.49
CA GLN A 503 5.58 -14.83 -3.84
C GLN A 503 5.59 -16.04 -4.79
N ALA A 504 5.14 -15.83 -6.03
CA ALA A 504 5.17 -16.88 -7.05
C ALA A 504 6.61 -17.33 -7.35
N THR A 505 7.53 -16.38 -7.48
CA THR A 505 8.96 -16.69 -7.71
C THR A 505 9.57 -17.51 -6.57
N ALA A 506 9.29 -17.13 -5.32
CA ALA A 506 9.77 -17.84 -4.14
C ALA A 506 9.22 -19.27 -4.05
N VAL A 507 7.92 -19.46 -4.29
CA VAL A 507 7.27 -20.77 -4.39
C VAL A 507 7.96 -21.65 -5.41
N LEU A 508 8.26 -21.08 -6.57
CA LEU A 508 8.75 -21.81 -7.74
C LEU A 508 10.17 -22.33 -7.53
N ILE A 509 11.05 -21.47 -7.02
CA ILE A 509 12.49 -21.72 -7.02
C ILE A 509 12.92 -22.47 -5.75
N THR A 510 12.26 -22.25 -4.62
CA THR A 510 12.67 -22.84 -3.32
C THR A 510 12.76 -24.37 -3.37
N PRO A 511 11.73 -25.12 -3.83
CA PRO A 511 11.79 -26.59 -3.88
C PRO A 511 12.89 -27.10 -4.81
N VAL A 512 13.13 -26.39 -5.93
CA VAL A 512 14.16 -26.73 -6.91
C VAL A 512 15.55 -26.55 -6.30
N ALA A 513 15.79 -25.44 -5.59
CA ALA A 513 17.06 -25.18 -4.95
C ALA A 513 17.36 -26.10 -3.78
N VAL A 514 16.37 -26.41 -2.95
CA VAL A 514 16.54 -27.39 -1.87
C VAL A 514 16.86 -28.77 -2.43
N SER A 515 16.11 -29.20 -3.45
CA SER A 515 16.38 -30.48 -4.11
C SER A 515 17.81 -30.52 -4.67
N ALA A 516 18.23 -29.47 -5.38
CA ALA A 516 19.56 -29.32 -5.99
C ALA A 516 20.70 -29.37 -4.97
N ALA A 517 20.55 -28.69 -3.83
CA ALA A 517 21.55 -28.66 -2.77
C ALA A 517 21.71 -30.04 -2.11
N LEU A 518 20.59 -30.69 -1.77
CA LEU A 518 20.60 -32.06 -1.22
C LEU A 518 21.25 -33.05 -2.17
N SER A 519 21.13 -32.83 -3.49
CA SER A 519 21.77 -33.68 -4.49
C SER A 519 23.27 -33.61 -4.44
N LEU A 520 23.79 -32.38 -4.32
CA LEU A 520 25.22 -32.09 -4.27
C LEU A 520 25.84 -32.47 -2.93
N GLY A 521 25.03 -32.93 -1.96
CA GLY A 521 25.49 -33.28 -0.62
C GLY A 521 25.90 -32.06 0.21
N VAL A 522 25.40 -30.88 -0.15
CA VAL A 522 25.67 -29.61 0.54
C VAL A 522 24.44 -29.16 1.34
N ASP A 523 24.65 -28.26 2.31
CA ASP A 523 23.55 -27.68 3.08
C ASP A 523 22.62 -26.86 2.15
N PRO A 524 21.29 -27.08 2.14
CA PRO A 524 20.33 -26.26 1.40
C PRO A 524 20.22 -24.81 1.88
N ARG A 525 20.62 -24.54 3.13
CA ARG A 525 20.37 -23.26 3.81
C ARG A 525 20.93 -22.03 3.07
N PRO A 526 22.18 -22.01 2.55
CA PRO A 526 22.71 -20.90 1.77
C PRO A 526 21.85 -20.59 0.53
N PHE A 527 21.38 -21.61 -0.18
CA PHE A 527 20.57 -21.46 -1.39
C PHE A 527 19.16 -20.96 -1.09
N ILE A 528 18.57 -21.40 0.02
CA ILE A 528 17.31 -20.87 0.54
C ILE A 528 17.45 -19.36 0.79
N PHE A 529 18.51 -18.93 1.48
CA PHE A 529 18.73 -17.50 1.74
C PHE A 529 19.02 -16.71 0.47
N ALA A 530 19.70 -17.30 -0.52
CA ALA A 530 19.83 -16.67 -1.84
C ALA A 530 18.46 -16.37 -2.48
N ILE A 531 17.46 -17.24 -2.29
CA ILE A 531 16.10 -17.05 -2.79
C ILE A 531 15.34 -16.04 -1.93
N VAL A 532 15.43 -16.11 -0.61
CA VAL A 532 14.83 -15.14 0.33
C VAL A 532 15.21 -13.72 -0.05
N TYR A 533 16.50 -13.49 -0.28
CA TYR A 533 17.04 -12.19 -0.65
C TYR A 533 16.78 -11.85 -2.13
N GLY A 534 16.93 -12.82 -3.04
CA GLY A 534 16.70 -12.62 -4.47
C GLY A 534 15.24 -12.30 -4.80
N ALA A 535 14.27 -12.94 -4.13
CA ALA A 535 12.85 -12.71 -4.34
C ALA A 535 12.40 -11.34 -3.81
N SER A 536 13.17 -10.77 -2.89
CA SER A 536 12.93 -9.40 -2.40
C SER A 536 13.61 -8.35 -3.27
N ALA A 537 14.64 -8.71 -4.04
CA ALA A 537 15.48 -7.79 -4.82
C ALA A 537 14.84 -7.30 -6.15
N SER A 538 13.53 -7.09 -6.17
CA SER A 538 12.77 -6.59 -7.33
C SER A 538 12.92 -5.07 -7.49
N PHE A 539 14.13 -4.59 -7.78
CA PHE A 539 14.41 -3.15 -7.94
C PHE A 539 14.29 -2.68 -9.39
N ALA A 540 14.48 -3.59 -10.36
CA ALA A 540 14.57 -3.27 -11.77
C ALA A 540 13.20 -3.13 -12.47
N SER A 541 12.11 -3.46 -11.79
CA SER A 541 10.76 -3.48 -12.36
C SER A 541 9.74 -2.82 -11.43
N PRO A 542 8.81 -2.02 -11.98
CA PRO A 542 7.69 -1.48 -11.22
C PRO A 542 6.64 -2.55 -10.91
N VAL A 543 6.53 -3.61 -11.70
CA VAL A 543 5.42 -4.58 -11.65
C VAL A 543 5.68 -5.73 -10.67
N GLY A 544 6.94 -6.14 -10.51
CA GLY A 544 7.30 -7.31 -9.70
C GLY A 544 6.98 -7.17 -8.20
N TYR A 545 6.91 -5.94 -7.69
CA TYR A 545 6.61 -5.65 -6.29
C TYR A 545 5.45 -4.64 -6.18
N HIS A 546 4.40 -4.97 -5.42
CA HIS A 546 3.25 -4.08 -5.18
C HIS A 546 3.63 -2.68 -4.67
N THR A 547 4.65 -2.57 -3.81
CA THR A 547 5.19 -1.28 -3.35
C THR A 547 5.73 -0.43 -4.48
N ASN A 548 6.40 -1.05 -5.45
CA ASN A 548 6.92 -0.36 -6.62
C ASN A 548 5.79 0.12 -7.54
N VAL A 549 4.69 -0.64 -7.67
CA VAL A 549 3.51 -0.19 -8.43
C VAL A 549 2.90 1.06 -7.81
N MET A 550 2.74 1.11 -6.48
CA MET A 550 2.16 2.27 -5.79
C MET A 550 2.97 3.55 -6.01
N ILE A 551 4.31 3.43 -5.96
CA ILE A 551 5.18 4.59 -6.18
C ILE A 551 5.38 4.93 -7.67
N TYR A 552 5.10 3.99 -8.58
CA TYR A 552 5.29 4.18 -10.02
C TYR A 552 4.45 5.36 -10.53
N SER A 553 3.16 5.37 -10.19
CA SER A 553 2.23 6.44 -10.53
C SER A 553 2.52 7.70 -9.73
N ALA A 554 2.60 7.60 -8.40
CA ALA A 554 2.78 8.74 -7.50
C ALA A 554 4.10 9.49 -7.72
N GLY A 555 5.17 8.78 -8.11
CA GLY A 555 6.48 9.34 -8.42
C GLY A 555 6.65 9.82 -9.85
N GLY A 556 5.69 9.58 -10.75
CA GLY A 556 5.80 9.92 -12.18
C GLY A 556 6.93 9.19 -12.89
N TYR A 557 7.21 7.95 -12.49
CA TYR A 557 8.30 7.16 -13.06
C TYR A 557 7.90 6.54 -14.41
N ARG A 558 8.92 6.27 -15.23
CA ARG A 558 8.84 5.41 -16.40
C ARG A 558 9.51 4.09 -16.06
N TYR A 559 9.13 3.02 -16.76
CA TYR A 559 9.73 1.70 -16.56
C TYR A 559 11.27 1.74 -16.59
N MET A 560 11.85 2.50 -17.54
CA MET A 560 13.30 2.63 -17.68
C MET A 560 14.00 3.32 -16.51
N ASP A 561 13.28 4.08 -15.69
CA ASP A 561 13.84 4.69 -14.48
C ASP A 561 14.13 3.61 -13.42
N PHE A 562 13.23 2.62 -13.29
CA PHE A 562 13.43 1.44 -12.43
C PHE A 562 14.60 0.61 -12.92
N VAL A 563 14.71 0.35 -14.22
CA VAL A 563 15.85 -0.39 -14.78
C VAL A 563 17.16 0.34 -14.49
N ARG A 564 17.21 1.66 -14.73
CA ARG A 564 18.42 2.48 -14.55
C ARG A 564 18.90 2.51 -13.10
N VAL A 565 18.00 2.68 -12.13
CA VAL A 565 18.38 2.76 -10.71
C VAL A 565 18.49 1.37 -10.07
N GLY A 566 17.61 0.45 -10.46
CA GLY A 566 17.45 -0.86 -9.84
C GLY A 566 18.46 -1.90 -10.29
N VAL A 567 18.81 -1.97 -11.58
CA VAL A 567 19.78 -2.99 -12.05
C VAL A 567 21.15 -2.87 -11.39
N PRO A 568 21.77 -1.67 -11.29
CA PRO A 568 23.05 -1.54 -10.58
C PRO A 568 22.95 -1.94 -9.10
N LEU A 569 21.82 -1.62 -8.45
CA LEU A 569 21.57 -2.01 -7.06
C LEU A 569 21.39 -3.52 -6.91
N SER A 570 20.65 -4.17 -7.80
CA SER A 570 20.48 -5.64 -7.82
C SER A 570 21.81 -6.35 -8.03
N LEU A 571 22.70 -5.85 -8.90
CA LEU A 571 24.04 -6.40 -9.09
C LEU A 571 24.92 -6.21 -7.85
N LEU A 572 24.82 -5.06 -7.19
CA LEU A 572 25.52 -4.81 -5.93
C LEU A 572 25.04 -5.77 -4.83
N PHE A 573 23.74 -6.02 -4.75
CA PHE A 573 23.17 -6.97 -3.79
C PHE A 573 23.55 -8.42 -4.11
N LEU A 574 23.65 -8.79 -5.40
CA LEU A 574 24.18 -10.10 -5.81
C LEU A 574 25.61 -10.28 -5.30
N ILE A 575 26.48 -9.29 -5.47
CA ILE A 575 27.88 -9.37 -4.98
C ILE A 575 27.90 -9.53 -3.46
N ILE A 576 27.09 -8.76 -2.73
CA ILE A 576 27.01 -8.85 -1.27
C ILE A 576 26.44 -10.21 -0.83
N ALA A 577 25.41 -10.70 -1.50
CA ALA A 577 24.82 -12.01 -1.25
C ALA A 577 25.85 -13.13 -1.45
N LEU A 578 26.59 -13.09 -2.56
CA LEU A 578 27.64 -14.06 -2.84
C LEU A 578 28.75 -14.07 -1.79
N VAL A 579 29.03 -12.96 -1.11
CA VAL A 579 30.06 -12.90 -0.06
C VAL A 579 29.49 -13.24 1.32
N LEU A 580 28.39 -12.62 1.71
CA LEU A 580 27.85 -12.73 3.06
C LEU A 580 27.07 -14.02 3.31
N ILE A 581 26.38 -14.56 2.30
CA ILE A 581 25.61 -15.80 2.48
C ILE A 581 26.57 -16.96 2.79
N PRO A 582 27.62 -17.25 2.00
CA PRO A 582 28.57 -18.33 2.33
C PRO A 582 29.35 -18.09 3.62
N TRP A 583 29.56 -16.82 3.99
CA TRP A 583 30.24 -16.47 5.24
C TRP A 583 29.40 -16.81 6.47
N TYR A 584 28.08 -16.61 6.39
CA TYR A 584 27.17 -16.86 7.51
C TYR A 584 26.58 -18.28 7.49
N TRP A 585 26.28 -18.82 6.31
CA TRP A 585 25.90 -20.21 6.07
C TRP A 585 26.92 -20.87 5.10
N PRO A 586 27.84 -21.70 5.60
CA PRO A 586 28.85 -22.37 4.77
C PRO A 586 28.23 -23.24 3.68
N LEU A 587 28.84 -23.21 2.49
CA LEU A 587 28.47 -24.00 1.30
C LEU A 587 28.94 -25.45 1.35
#